data_AF-A0A2X1PLS2-F1
#
_entry.id   AF-A0A2X1PLS2-F1
#
_cell.length_a   1.000
_cell.length_b   1.000
_cell.length_c   1.000
_cell.angle_alpha   90.00
_cell.angle_beta   90.00
_cell.angle_gamma   90.00
#
_symmetry.space_group_name_H-M   'P 1'
#
loop_
_entity.id
_entity.type
_entity.pdbx_description
1 polymer ?
#
loop_
_entity_poly.entity_id
_entity_poly.type
_entity_poly.pdbx_seq_one_letter_code
_entity_poly.pdbx_strand_id
1 'polypeptide(L)' 'MRFIPLQTEQQVSCWAAQHIINRINDFKPTAERPFVLGLPTGGTPLKTYQELIRLYQAGKVSFKHGSDFQYG' A
#
# COMPACT_ATOMS: atom_id res chain seq x y z
N MET A 1 -13.94 -11.01 -8.68
CA MET A 1 -13.51 -9.75 -9.33
C MET A 1 -14.42 -8.64 -8.82
N ARG A 2 -13.88 -7.46 -8.43
CA ARG A 2 -14.68 -6.31 -7.95
C ARG A 2 -14.47 -5.13 -8.90
N PHE A 3 -15.55 -4.57 -9.43
CA PHE A 3 -15.51 -3.39 -10.28
C PHE A 3 -15.75 -2.13 -9.46
N ILE A 4 -14.92 -1.10 -9.65
CA ILE A 4 -14.99 0.15 -8.90
C ILE A 4 -14.82 1.29 -9.90
N PRO A 5 -15.92 1.98 -10.28
CA PRO A 5 -15.85 3.10 -11.20
C PRO A 5 -15.25 4.31 -10.49
N LEU A 6 -14.06 4.71 -10.91
CA LEU A 6 -13.37 5.92 -10.45
C LEU A 6 -13.17 6.82 -11.66
N GLN A 7 -13.43 8.12 -11.50
CA GLN A 7 -13.53 9.06 -12.62
C GLN A 7 -12.19 9.70 -12.97
N THR A 8 -11.25 9.74 -12.03
CA THR A 8 -9.94 10.36 -12.23
C THR A 8 -8.81 9.41 -11.88
N GLU A 9 -7.67 9.57 -12.55
CA GLU A 9 -6.47 8.79 -12.23
C GLU A 9 -6.07 8.93 -10.76
N GLN A 10 -6.26 10.12 -10.17
CA GLN A 10 -5.93 10.35 -8.78
C GLN A 10 -6.84 9.59 -7.83
N GLN A 11 -8.13 9.48 -8.13
CA GLN A 11 -9.03 8.61 -7.38
C GLN A 11 -8.61 7.15 -7.48
N VAL A 12 -8.22 6.70 -8.68
CA VAL A 12 -7.70 5.34 -8.92
C VAL A 12 -6.45 5.09 -8.08
N SER A 13 -5.48 6.00 -8.10
CA SER A 13 -4.23 5.87 -7.36
C SER A 13 -4.43 5.89 -5.84
N CYS A 14 -5.25 6.81 -5.32
CA CYS A 14 -5.59 6.86 -3.90
C CYS A 14 -6.30 5.58 -3.46
N TRP A 15 -7.30 5.13 -4.22
CA TRP A 15 -8.04 3.92 -3.90
C TRP A 15 -7.14 2.68 -3.93
N ALA A 16 -6.29 2.55 -4.95
CA ALA A 16 -5.35 1.44 -5.08
C ALA A 16 -4.34 1.44 -3.93
N ALA A 17 -3.76 2.59 -3.58
CA ALA A 17 -2.82 2.72 -2.47
C ALA A 17 -3.48 2.35 -1.14
N GLN A 18 -4.69 2.86 -0.88
CA GLN A 18 -5.47 2.53 0.32
C GLN A 18 -5.80 1.03 0.39
N HIS A 19 -6.19 0.44 -0.75
CA HIS A 19 -6.51 -0.98 -0.82
C HIS A 19 -5.28 -1.86 -0.52
N ILE A 20 -4.12 -1.51 -1.09
CA ILE A 20 -2.85 -2.21 -0.83
C ILE A 20 -2.48 -2.13 0.66
N ILE A 21 -2.56 -0.94 1.27
CA ILE A 21 -2.24 -0.76 2.69
C ILE A 21 -3.16 -1.56 3.60
N ASN A 22 -4.47 -1.54 3.33
CA ASN A 22 -5.41 -2.34 4.09
C ASN A 22 -5.05 -3.83 4.00
N ARG A 23 -4.68 -4.32 2.81
CA ARG A 23 -4.23 -5.70 2.62
C ARG A 23 -2.93 -6.02 3.35
N ILE A 24 -1.97 -5.09 3.39
CA ILE A 24 -0.73 -5.25 4.15
C ILE A 24 -1.03 -5.35 5.65
N ASN A 25 -1.84 -4.42 6.16
CA ASN A 25 -2.20 -4.38 7.58
C ASN A 25 -3.01 -5.62 8.01
N ASP A 26 -3.93 -6.09 7.16
CA ASP A 26 -4.69 -7.32 7.39
C ASP A 26 -3.80 -8.57 7.34
N PHE A 27 -2.79 -8.58 6.46
CA PHE A 27 -1.86 -9.70 6.32
C PHE A 27 -0.88 -9.81 7.49
N LYS A 28 -0.59 -8.70 8.18
CA LYS A 28 0.36 -8.62 9.30
C LYS A 28 1.72 -9.27 8.95
N PRO A 29 2.45 -8.72 7.96
CA PRO A 29 3.70 -9.31 7.53
C PRO A 29 4.71 -9.39 8.67
N THR A 30 5.41 -10.52 8.74
CA THR A 30 6.54 -10.72 9.66
C THR A 30 7.83 -10.93 8.87
N ALA A 31 8.96 -11.04 9.56
CA ALA A 31 10.24 -11.33 8.92
C ALA A 31 10.23 -12.71 8.22
N GLU A 32 9.53 -13.68 8.79
CA GLU A 32 9.38 -15.04 8.26
C GLU A 32 8.33 -15.11 7.15
N ARG A 33 7.38 -14.17 7.14
CA ARG A 33 6.31 -14.09 6.13
C ARG A 33 6.16 -12.64 5.63
N PRO A 34 7.07 -12.18 4.76
CA PRO A 34 7.00 -10.82 4.23
C PRO A 34 5.81 -10.67 3.28
N PHE A 35 5.26 -9.46 3.23
CA PHE A 35 4.28 -9.08 2.21
C PHE A 35 5.03 -8.66 0.95
N VAL A 36 4.92 -9.46 -0.11
CA VAL A 36 5.54 -9.17 -1.41
C VAL A 36 4.54 -8.43 -2.28
N LEU A 37 4.82 -7.16 -2.57
CA LEU A 37 4.06 -6.36 -3.53
C LEU A 37 4.74 -6.41 -4.90
N GLY A 38 4.10 -7.07 -5.87
CA GLY A 38 4.55 -7.04 -7.26
C GLY A 38 4.26 -5.68 -7.89
N LEU A 39 5.30 -4.99 -8.34
CA LEU A 39 5.18 -3.66 -8.94
C LEU A 39 5.06 -3.77 -10.47
N PRO A 40 3.88 -3.57 -11.07
CA PRO A 40 3.78 -3.42 -12.52
C PRO A 40 4.43 -2.09 -12.95
N THR A 41 5.10 -2.10 -14.09
CA THR A 41 5.67 -0.91 -14.73
C THR A 41 4.61 -0.20 -15.57
N GLY A 42 4.61 1.15 -15.56
CA GLY A 42 3.69 1.98 -16.34
C GLY A 42 3.44 3.36 -15.72
N GLY A 43 2.84 4.28 -16.47
CA GLY A 43 2.55 5.65 -15.98
C GLY A 43 1.46 5.72 -14.90
N THR A 44 0.42 4.90 -15.02
CA THR A 44 -0.70 4.83 -14.07
C THR A 44 -0.29 4.34 -12.66
N PRO A 45 0.55 3.30 -12.50
CA PRO A 45 1.00 2.90 -11.17
C PRO A 45 1.95 3.90 -10.49
N LEU A 46 2.56 4.85 -11.21
CA LEU A 46 3.46 5.86 -10.63
C LEU A 46 2.78 6.73 -9.56
N LYS A 47 1.58 7.23 -9.86
CA LYS A 47 0.77 8.02 -8.92
C LYS A 47 0.36 7.19 -7.69
N THR A 48 0.12 5.89 -7.88
CA THR A 48 -0.16 4.96 -6.77
C THR A 48 1.04 4.83 -5.84
N TYR A 49 2.27 4.75 -6.36
CA TYR A 49 3.48 4.72 -5.53
C TYR A 49 3.68 6.01 -4.73
N GLN A 50 3.41 7.17 -5.33
CA GLN A 50 3.48 8.45 -4.62
C GLN A 50 2.50 8.48 -3.44
N GLU A 51 1.27 8.01 -3.63
CA GLU A 51 0.30 7.91 -2.53
C GLU A 51 0.70 6.88 -1.47
N LEU A 52 1.28 5.74 -1.85
CA LEU A 52 1.81 4.75 -0.91
C LEU A 52 2.93 5.35 -0.03
N ILE A 53 3.84 6.11 -0.63
CA ILE A 53 4.90 6.82 0.11
C ILE A 53 4.30 7.85 1.06
N ARG A 54 3.31 8.63 0.61
CA ARG A 54 2.61 9.62 1.45
C ARG A 54 1.94 8.96 2.65
N LEU A 55 1.31 7.80 2.45
CA LEU A 55 0.63 7.05 3.51
C LEU A 55 1.62 6.38 4.47
N TYR A 56 2.79 5.94 3.98
CA TYR A 56 3.90 5.49 4.82
C TYR A 56 4.44 6.62 5.70
N GLN A 57 4.69 7.79 5.12
CA GLN A 57 5.12 8.98 5.86
C GLN A 57 4.08 9.43 6.90
N ALA A 58 2.79 9.23 6.62
CA ALA A 58 1.70 9.47 7.56
C ALA A 58 1.55 8.39 8.65
N GLY A 59 2.42 7.37 8.68
CA GLY A 59 2.39 6.27 9.67
C GLY A 59 1.22 5.30 9.50
N LYS A 60 0.58 5.25 8.32
CA LYS A 60 -0.58 4.35 8.06
C LYS A 60 -0.17 2.93 7.67
N VAL A 61 1.10 2.73 7.30
CA VAL A 61 1.69 1.45 6.93
C VAL A 61 3.18 1.48 7.28
N SER A 62 3.77 0.33 7.62
CA SER A 62 5.21 0.16 7.75
C SER A 62 5.71 -0.86 6.73
N PHE A 63 6.70 -0.47 5.93
CA PHE A 63 7.34 -1.34 4.92
C PHE A 63 8.64 -1.98 5.43
N LYS A 64 9.00 -1.77 6.70
CA LYS A 64 10.20 -2.37 7.30
C LYS A 64 9.87 -3.78 7.82
N HIS A 65 10.30 -4.83 7.12
CA HIS A 65 10.14 -6.23 7.54
C HIS A 65 11.09 -6.68 8.66
N GLY A 66 11.44 -5.80 9.58
CA GLY A 66 12.32 -6.13 10.70
C GLY A 66 11.76 -5.51 11.96
N SER A 67 11.30 -6.38 12.86
CA SER A 67 11.09 -6.18 14.30
C SER A 67 11.35 -4.75 14.77
N ASP A 68 10.28 -3.99 14.96
CA ASP A 68 10.04 -3.08 16.09
C ASP A 68 8.93 -2.11 15.66
N PHE A 69 7.71 -2.33 16.15
CA PHE A 69 6.83 -1.22 16.50
C PHE A 69 5.82 -1.74 17.53
N GLN A 70 6.29 -1.85 18.78
CA GLN A 70 5.40 -1.86 19.93
C GLN A 70 5.09 -0.42 20.30
N TYR A 71 3.82 -0.09 20.40
CA TYR A 71 3.37 1.00 21.28
C TYR A 71 2.50 0.37 22.36
N GLY A 72 2.99 0.47 23.61
CA GLY A 72 2.18 0.40 24.80
C GLY A 72 1.45 1.71 25.07
#